data_AF-Q2VZY0-F1
#
_entry.id   AF-Q2VZY0-F1
#
_cell.length_a   1.000
_cell.length_b   1.000
_cell.length_c   1.000
_cell.angle_alpha   90.00
_cell.angle_beta   90.00
_cell.angle_gamma   90.00
#
_symmetry.space_group_name_H-M   'P 1'
#
loop_
_entity.id
_entity.type
_entity.pdbx_description
1 polymer ?
#
loop_
_entity_poly.entity_id
_entity_poly.type
_entity_poly.pdbx_seq_one_letter_code
_entity_poly.pdbx_strand_id
1 'polypeptide(L)' 'MDVQPTYLNREQAAAFLHVQPKTLANWASQGKGPKFRKPGGRVVLYPRMELEAWVNSGEA' A
#
# COMPACT_ATOMS: atom_id res chain seq x y z
N MET A 1 6.63 -13.99 18.81
CA MET A 1 7.20 -13.38 17.59
C MET A 1 6.06 -13.08 16.65
N ASP A 2 5.58 -11.83 16.65
CA ASP A 2 4.62 -11.36 15.68
C ASP A 2 5.29 -11.26 14.32
N VAL A 3 5.05 -12.26 13.48
CA VAL A 3 5.44 -12.25 12.08
C VAL A 3 4.54 -11.25 11.36
N GLN A 4 4.96 -9.98 11.38
CA GLN A 4 4.28 -8.92 10.63
C GLN A 4 4.25 -9.30 9.14
N PRO A 5 3.06 -9.36 8.51
CA PRO A 5 2.96 -9.74 7.11
C PRO A 5 3.74 -8.74 6.24
N THR A 6 4.71 -9.25 5.49
CA THR A 6 5.56 -8.43 4.60
C THR A 6 4.75 -7.73 3.51
N TYR A 7 3.58 -8.29 3.16
CA TYR A 7 2.68 -7.80 2.14
C TYR A 7 1.29 -7.54 2.72
N LEU A 8 0.78 -6.36 2.48
CA LEU A 8 -0.51 -5.87 2.96
C LEU A 8 -1.46 -5.78 1.77
N ASN A 9 -2.72 -6.15 1.96
CA ASN A 9 -3.73 -5.88 0.94
C ASN A 9 -4.10 -4.38 0.92
N ARG A 10 -4.95 -3.96 -0.02
CA ARG A 10 -5.38 -2.56 -0.13
C ARG A 10 -6.05 -2.03 1.14
N GLU A 11 -6.82 -2.85 1.84
CA GLU A 11 -7.51 -2.43 3.08
C GLU A 11 -6.51 -2.22 4.22
N GLN A 12 -5.57 -3.15 4.39
CA GLN A 12 -4.50 -3.07 5.37
C GLN A 12 -3.55 -1.91 5.09
N ALA A 13 -3.20 -1.68 3.82
CA ALA A 13 -2.41 -0.53 3.42
C ALA A 13 -3.13 0.79 3.67
N ALA A 14 -4.44 0.85 3.40
CA ALA A 14 -5.26 2.01 3.70
C ALA A 14 -5.33 2.28 5.21
N ALA A 15 -5.52 1.23 6.03
CA ALA A 15 -5.49 1.33 7.48
C ALA A 15 -4.12 1.79 7.99
N PHE A 16 -3.02 1.28 7.42
CA PHE A 16 -1.66 1.68 7.77
C PHE A 16 -1.40 3.17 7.51
N LEU A 17 -1.88 3.68 6.37
CA LEU A 17 -1.74 5.09 5.98
C LEU A 17 -2.83 5.99 6.58
N HIS A 18 -3.77 5.45 7.37
CA HIS A 18 -4.93 6.17 7.89
C HIS A 18 -5.78 6.87 6.80
N VAL A 19 -5.86 6.26 5.62
CA VAL A 19 -6.68 6.74 4.49
C VAL A 19 -7.80 5.76 4.17
N GLN A 20 -8.78 6.21 3.38
CA GLN A 20 -9.81 5.30 2.87
C GLN A 20 -9.23 4.38 1.79
N PRO A 21 -9.66 3.11 1.71
CA PRO A 21 -9.27 2.20 0.62
C PRO A 21 -9.58 2.76 -0.77
N LYS A 22 -10.65 3.56 -0.87
CA LYS A 22 -11.04 4.27 -2.09
C LYS A 22 -10.02 5.34 -2.49
N THR A 23 -9.46 6.08 -1.53
CA THR A 23 -8.37 7.03 -1.77
C THR A 23 -7.12 6.30 -2.25
N LEU A 24 -6.77 5.17 -1.62
CA LEU A 24 -5.63 4.35 -2.04
C LEU A 24 -5.84 3.77 -3.46
N ALA A 25 -7.08 3.42 -3.81
CA ALA A 25 -7.44 2.97 -5.15
C ALA A 25 -7.31 4.11 -6.18
N ASN A 26 -7.76 5.31 -5.85
CA ASN A 26 -7.59 6.49 -6.70
C ASN A 26 -6.13 6.82 -6.94
N TRP A 27 -5.30 6.85 -5.90
CA TRP A 27 -3.85 7.06 -6.03
C TRP A 27 -3.22 6.01 -6.94
N ALA A 28 -3.52 4.73 -6.73
CA ALA A 28 -3.01 3.66 -7.57
C ALA A 28 -3.42 3.80 -9.05
N SER A 29 -4.63 4.30 -9.34
CA SER A 29 -5.08 4.59 -10.71
C SER A 29 -4.40 5.83 -11.30
N GLN A 30 -4.10 6.84 -10.47
CA GLN A 30 -3.41 8.06 -10.86
C GLN A 30 -1.89 7.89 -10.97
N GLY A 31 -1.34 6.70 -10.67
CA GLY A 31 0.10 6.47 -10.59
C GLY A 31 0.77 7.16 -9.39
N LYS A 32 -0.03 7.56 -8.39
CA LYS A 32 0.42 8.17 -7.14
C LYS A 32 0.42 7.16 -6.00
N GLY A 33 1.12 7.50 -4.93
CA GLY A 33 1.13 6.73 -3.69
C GLY A 33 2.16 5.59 -3.67
N PRO A 34 2.07 4.70 -2.67
CA PRO A 34 3.07 3.67 -2.44
C PRO A 34 3.06 2.61 -3.54
N LYS A 35 4.25 2.07 -3.85
CA LYS A 35 4.37 1.01 -4.86
C LYS A 35 3.61 -0.23 -4.42
N PHE A 36 2.80 -0.74 -5.34
CA PHE A 36 2.11 -2.01 -5.19
C PHE A 36 2.70 -3.04 -6.13
N ARG A 37 2.61 -4.31 -5.74
CA ARG A 37 2.93 -5.49 -6.56
C ARG A 37 1.66 -6.26 -6.85
N LYS A 38 1.59 -6.87 -8.03
CA LYS A 38 0.45 -7.70 -8.44
C LYS A 38 0.94 -9.09 -8.89
N PRO A 39 1.35 -9.97 -7.96
CA PRO A 39 1.76 -11.31 -8.35
C PRO A 39 0.57 -12.06 -8.97
N GLY A 40 0.70 -12.49 -10.22
CA GLY A 40 -0.34 -13.24 -10.94
C GLY A 40 -1.59 -12.45 -11.30
N GLY A 41 -1.56 -11.11 -11.26
CA GLY A 41 -2.63 -10.22 -11.76
C GLY A 41 -3.94 -10.20 -10.95
N ARG A 42 -4.09 -11.07 -9.95
CA ARG A 42 -5.35 -11.27 -9.23
C ARG A 42 -5.46 -10.48 -7.93
N VAL A 43 -4.35 -10.20 -7.27
CA VAL A 43 -4.31 -9.51 -5.96
C VAL A 43 -3.30 -8.38 -5.99
N VAL A 44 -3.70 -7.21 -5.48
CA VAL A 44 -2.80 -6.07 -5.26
C VAL A 44 -2.24 -6.16 -3.85
N LEU A 45 -0.92 -6.28 -3.76
CA LEU A 45 -0.17 -6.39 -2.53
C LEU A 45 0.74 -5.18 -2.38
N TYR A 46 0.73 -4.58 -1.20
CA TYR A 46 1.56 -3.45 -0.79
C TYR A 46 2.65 -3.97 0.15
N PRO A 47 3.93 -3.97 -0.27
CA PRO A 47 5.01 -4.31 0.64
C PRO A 47 5.03 -3.29 1.77
N ARG A 48 5.11 -3.75 3.02
CA ARG A 48 5.14 -2.84 4.18
C ARG A 48 6.29 -1.83 4.08
N MET A 49 7.46 -2.29 3.65
CA MET A 49 8.64 -1.45 3.47
C MET A 49 8.41 -0.32 2.45
N GLU A 50 7.62 -0.55 1.40
CA GLU A 50 7.28 0.49 0.42
C GLU A 50 6.25 1.48 0.99
N LEU A 51 5.31 1.02 1.82
CA LEU A 51 4.40 1.92 2.54
C LEU A 51 5.18 2.83 3.50
N GLU A 52 6.09 2.25 4.28
CA GLU A 52 6.95 2.98 5.22
C GLU A 52 7.86 3.97 4.48
N ALA A 53 8.47 3.54 3.38
CA ALA A 53 9.29 4.41 2.53
C ALA A 53 8.48 5.57 1.94
N TRP A 54 7.24 5.33 1.50
CA TRP A 54 6.38 6.38 0.96
C TRP A 54 5.98 7.40 2.04
N VAL A 55 5.58 6.94 3.23
CA VAL A 55 5.30 7.82 4.38
C VAL A 55 6.52 8.66 4.72
N ASN A 56 7.71 8.06 4.70
CA ASN A 56 8.95 8.76 4.98
C ASN A 56 9.37 9.73 3.84
N SER A 57 8.94 9.48 2.61
CA SER A 57 9.20 10.38 1.46
C SER A 57 8.42 11.71 1.58
N GLY A 58 7.25 11.69 2.24
CA GLY A 58 6.40 12.88 2.38
C GLY A 58 5.71 13.32 1.09
N GLU A 59 5.68 12.47 0.05
CA GLU A 59 5.03 12.76 -1.22
C GLU A 59 3.50 12.59 -1.13
N ALA A 60 2.75 13.62 -1.53
CA ALA A 60 1.28 13.65 -1.56
C ALA A 60 0.68 13.66 -2.99
#